data_AF-A0A5N6GH26-F1
#
_entry.id   AF-A0A5N6GH26-F1
#
_cell.length_a   1.000
_cell.length_b   1.000
_cell.length_c   1.000
_cell.angle_alpha   90.00
_cell.angle_beta   90.00
_cell.angle_gamma   90.00
#
_symmetry.space_group_name_H-M   'P 1'
#
loop_
_entity.id
_entity.type
_entity.pdbx_description
1 polymer ?
#
loop_
_entity_poly.entity_id
_entity_poly.type
_entity_poly.pdbx_seq_one_letter_code
_entity_poly.pdbx_strand_id
1 'polypeptide(L)'
;MSNVFCIAWRIPCSGPRSLSLLPTTAASLRSTCRVSSPWCLGTISARHLGPLNLLYPTTPYQYCPRTTSEQLPSSIRSFTSSRCLRTKSDSKVENGVQLRPQPFTTAEINAIFGSRAKITPQMGNRILAVLQGRRLDGTLDLDLPSDITRSVRPSSLDAAMKWLRKNYPLDEDAAIIARIEREELQEEEKHVRRAEELGLYKPQSGSYGAELGESNDLYGKSVLKETRKRNEARLLAEQEKKRQEWLDGEQKEREKLEHMRQKNTTLQRFEDTAALEVRERADPNQRPLLAWIQKHHLRATDWDLDVSKLTNGGRILRILSITLVTFGLCYVFSNNYQAPAKADRLWPDVPPAAATVMAIIGTNVGVFLLWKLCPPAWRLLNRHFITVAAYPRPLSLIGNVFSHQTVNHLALNMVVLWFVGTRLHDEIGRGNFLALYLASGVFGSFTSLTVNILKGNLGLTALGASGAISALVAAWCMLHADEKFTLFFLPPEWQEVASAKGWIVLTGLVALEFVNMFTRRALIDYWAHLGGFLAGTLWSTAYKKRKENERLINKTWYERTFRD
;
A
#
# COMPACT_ATOMS: atom_id res chain seq x y z
N MET A 1 -21.01 15.30 14.05
CA MET A 1 -19.93 15.73 13.14
C MET A 1 -18.59 15.34 13.75
N SER A 2 -17.72 14.63 13.03
CA SER A 2 -16.46 14.12 13.59
C SER A 2 -15.35 15.19 13.59
N ASN A 3 -14.43 15.11 14.56
CA ASN A 3 -13.29 16.02 14.79
C ASN A 3 -12.34 16.23 13.60
N VAL A 4 -12.54 15.50 12.51
CA VAL A 4 -11.61 15.48 11.38
C VAL A 4 -11.72 16.76 10.53
N PHE A 5 -12.87 17.43 10.54
CA PHE A 5 -13.13 18.62 9.72
C PHE A 5 -12.20 19.81 10.03
N CYS A 6 -11.69 19.94 11.27
CA CYS A 6 -10.87 21.11 11.65
C CYS A 6 -9.38 20.98 11.31
N ILE A 7 -8.86 19.75 11.15
CA ILE A 7 -7.41 19.50 11.02
C ILE A 7 -7.03 19.36 9.55
N ALA A 8 -7.89 18.72 8.77
CA ALA A 8 -7.59 18.39 7.40
C ALA A 8 -7.67 19.60 6.44
N TRP A 9 -8.42 20.65 6.78
CA TRP A 9 -8.77 21.75 5.85
C TRP A 9 -8.30 23.15 6.28
N ARG A 10 -7.61 23.28 7.42
CA ARG A 10 -7.04 24.57 7.88
C ARG A 10 -5.56 24.73 7.54
N ILE A 11 -5.10 24.15 6.43
CA ILE A 11 -3.86 24.61 5.80
C ILE A 11 -4.29 25.75 4.88
N PRO A 12 -3.92 27.02 5.18
CA PRO A 12 -4.39 28.15 4.39
C PRO A 12 -4.02 27.95 2.91
N CYS A 13 -5.01 28.17 2.05
CA CYS A 13 -4.81 28.34 0.61
C CYS A 13 -3.81 29.48 0.41
N SER A 14 -2.54 29.15 0.18
CA SER A 14 -1.62 30.07 -0.49
C SER A 14 -1.93 29.99 -1.98
N GLY A 15 -3.13 30.43 -2.36
CA GLY A 15 -3.44 30.73 -3.74
C GLY A 15 -2.71 32.02 -4.12
N PRO A 16 -2.12 32.14 -5.32
CA PRO A 16 -1.50 33.38 -5.74
C PRO A 16 -2.61 34.42 -5.85
N ARG A 17 -2.53 35.47 -5.03
CA ARG A 17 -3.28 36.70 -5.30
C ARG A 17 -2.74 37.26 -6.61
N SER A 18 -3.58 37.33 -7.63
CA SER A 18 -3.34 38.10 -8.83
C SER A 18 -3.23 39.58 -8.44
N LEU A 19 -2.01 40.08 -8.37
CA LEU A 19 -1.72 41.50 -8.47
C LEU A 19 -1.02 41.70 -9.81
N SER A 20 -1.80 42.15 -10.78
CA SER A 20 -1.32 42.82 -11.97
C SER A 20 -0.57 44.10 -11.55
N LEU A 21 0.70 44.22 -11.93
CA LEU A 21 1.32 45.37 -12.61
C LEU A 21 2.84 45.11 -12.80
N LEU A 22 3.34 45.59 -13.94
CA LEU A 22 4.62 45.35 -14.63
C LEU A 22 5.89 45.88 -13.88
N PRO A 23 7.12 45.67 -14.43
CA PRO A 23 8.31 45.23 -13.69
C PRO A 23 9.30 46.36 -13.38
N THR A 24 10.18 46.15 -12.40
CA THR A 24 11.44 46.89 -12.27
C THR A 24 12.52 46.07 -11.55
N THR A 25 13.52 45.69 -12.34
CA THR A 25 14.99 45.72 -12.08
C THR A 25 15.55 45.59 -10.64
N ALA A 26 16.35 44.53 -10.46
CA ALA A 26 17.72 44.47 -9.93
C ALA A 26 18.13 45.27 -8.67
N ALA A 27 18.54 44.54 -7.61
CA ALA A 27 19.77 44.72 -6.81
C ALA A 27 19.69 43.81 -5.56
N SER A 28 20.50 42.76 -5.45
CA SER A 28 21.85 42.70 -4.85
C SER A 28 21.88 42.44 -3.32
N LEU A 29 22.54 41.32 -2.99
CA LEU A 29 23.57 41.15 -1.96
C LEU A 29 23.19 41.08 -0.46
N ARG A 30 23.30 39.85 0.09
CA ARG A 30 24.28 39.38 1.12
C ARG A 30 23.65 38.26 1.96
N SER A 31 24.16 37.03 1.86
CA SER A 31 25.27 36.49 2.65
C SER A 31 24.98 36.43 4.14
N THR A 32 24.75 35.22 4.65
CA THR A 32 25.63 34.62 5.68
C THR A 32 25.55 33.10 5.63
N CYS A 33 26.71 32.49 5.39
CA CYS A 33 26.99 31.09 5.67
C CYS A 33 26.91 30.81 7.17
N ARG A 34 26.49 29.60 7.56
CA ARG A 34 27.16 28.86 8.62
C ARG A 34 27.13 27.37 8.34
N VAL A 35 28.35 26.85 8.28
CA VAL A 35 28.78 25.47 8.10
C VAL A 35 28.72 24.74 9.44
N SER A 36 28.35 23.46 9.42
CA SER A 36 29.06 22.42 10.19
C SER A 36 28.51 21.02 9.86
N SER A 37 29.26 20.27 9.06
CA SER A 37 29.42 18.81 9.18
C SER A 37 30.42 18.52 10.31
N PRO A 38 30.49 17.29 10.88
CA PRO A 38 31.40 16.29 10.28
C PRO A 38 30.97 14.80 10.40
N TRP A 39 31.29 14.05 9.34
CA TRP A 39 31.98 12.74 9.26
C TRP A 39 31.77 11.62 10.30
N CYS A 40 31.43 10.45 9.73
CA CYS A 40 31.99 9.08 9.88
C CYS A 40 32.31 8.47 11.26
N LEU A 41 31.92 7.19 11.39
CA LEU A 41 32.82 6.11 11.82
C LEU A 41 32.26 4.75 11.37
N GLY A 42 33.13 3.92 10.81
CA GLY A 42 32.90 2.50 10.60
C GLY A 42 33.58 1.65 11.68
N THR A 43 33.50 0.34 11.43
CA THR A 43 34.27 -0.79 12.01
C THR A 43 33.75 -1.48 13.28
N ILE A 44 33.57 -2.81 13.14
CA ILE A 44 33.98 -3.96 13.99
C ILE A 44 33.12 -5.14 13.47
N SER A 45 33.58 -6.37 13.19
CA SER A 45 34.86 -7.01 12.96
C SER A 45 34.55 -8.42 12.44
N ALA A 46 35.38 -8.95 11.55
CA ALA A 46 35.33 -10.32 11.05
C ALA A 46 35.78 -11.35 12.10
N ARG A 47 35.31 -12.61 12.01
CA ARG A 47 36.07 -13.85 12.33
C ARG A 47 35.50 -15.12 11.62
N HIS A 48 36.40 -15.74 10.84
CA HIS A 48 36.69 -17.18 10.65
C HIS A 48 35.70 -18.21 10.03
N LEU A 49 35.95 -18.51 8.74
CA LEU A 49 36.34 -19.79 8.11
C LEU A 49 36.13 -21.16 8.82
N GLY A 50 35.22 -21.99 8.24
CA GLY A 50 35.34 -23.43 7.86
C GLY A 50 35.39 -24.54 8.94
N PRO A 51 35.21 -25.85 8.60
CA PRO A 51 34.91 -26.47 7.30
C PRO A 51 33.83 -27.62 7.28
N LEU A 52 33.50 -28.04 6.06
CA LEU A 52 33.03 -29.34 5.50
C LEU A 52 32.66 -30.53 6.41
N ASN A 53 31.52 -31.18 6.10
CA ASN A 53 31.29 -32.64 6.04
C ASN A 53 30.00 -32.88 5.23
N LEU A 54 30.05 -33.31 3.96
CA LEU A 54 30.00 -34.72 3.49
C LEU A 54 29.01 -35.58 4.28
N LEU A 55 27.86 -35.89 3.67
CA LEU A 55 27.09 -37.13 3.89
C LEU A 55 26.10 -37.34 2.72
N TYR A 56 26.30 -38.44 2.01
CA TYR A 56 25.37 -39.07 1.05
C TYR A 56 24.04 -39.46 1.74
N PRO A 57 22.93 -39.63 0.99
CA PRO A 57 22.48 -40.99 0.65
C PRO A 57 21.93 -41.10 -0.80
N THR A 58 22.49 -41.99 -1.63
CA THR A 58 21.92 -43.30 -2.01
C THR A 58 20.50 -43.27 -2.57
N THR A 59 20.44 -43.41 -3.91
CA THR A 59 19.29 -43.87 -4.68
C THR A 59 18.76 -45.23 -4.19
N PRO A 60 17.45 -45.48 -4.32
CA PRO A 60 16.99 -46.83 -4.63
C PRO A 60 16.35 -46.88 -6.02
N TYR A 61 16.89 -47.81 -6.81
CA TYR A 61 16.22 -48.43 -7.94
C TYR A 61 14.82 -48.90 -7.54
N GLN A 62 13.82 -48.56 -8.35
CA GLN A 62 12.53 -49.24 -8.33
C GLN A 62 12.27 -49.88 -9.69
N TYR A 63 12.50 -51.19 -9.70
CA TYR A 63 12.02 -52.16 -10.66
C TYR A 63 10.54 -52.43 -10.37
N CYS A 64 9.68 -52.44 -11.39
CA CYS A 64 8.46 -53.27 -11.47
C CYS A 64 7.81 -53.15 -12.86
N PRO A 65 6.91 -54.08 -13.26
CA PRO A 65 7.24 -55.07 -14.26
C PRO A 65 6.37 -55.00 -15.52
N ARG A 66 6.71 -55.87 -16.48
CA ARG A 66 6.08 -56.03 -17.79
C ARG A 66 5.08 -57.20 -17.77
N THR A 67 3.85 -56.97 -18.25
CA THR A 67 2.90 -57.87 -18.97
C THR A 67 1.54 -57.16 -19.01
N THR A 68 0.73 -57.06 -20.06
CA THR A 68 0.60 -57.81 -21.33
C THR A 68 -0.38 -57.08 -22.27
N SER A 69 -0.18 -57.29 -23.57
CA SER A 69 -1.17 -57.23 -24.67
C SER A 69 -1.69 -55.87 -25.14
N GLU A 70 -1.25 -55.41 -26.33
CA GLU A 70 -2.07 -55.54 -27.54
C GLU A 70 -1.27 -55.22 -28.82
N GLN A 71 -1.17 -56.25 -29.67
CA GLN A 71 -1.16 -56.26 -31.15
C GLN A 71 -0.33 -55.21 -31.94
N LEU A 72 0.78 -55.69 -32.51
CA LEU A 72 1.37 -55.15 -33.75
C LEU A 72 0.68 -55.79 -34.97
N PRO A 73 0.45 -55.04 -36.06
CA PRO A 73 0.48 -55.60 -37.40
C PRO A 73 1.93 -55.67 -37.90
N SER A 74 2.26 -56.86 -38.38
CA SER A 74 3.43 -57.21 -39.16
C SER A 74 3.63 -56.34 -40.41
N SER A 75 4.83 -55.82 -40.60
CA SER A 75 5.41 -55.64 -41.93
C SER A 75 6.93 -55.68 -41.82
N ILE A 76 7.47 -56.90 -41.88
CA ILE A 76 8.84 -57.14 -42.31
C ILE A 76 8.87 -56.78 -43.79
N ARG A 77 9.50 -55.67 -44.15
CA ARG A 77 10.02 -55.50 -45.52
C ARG A 77 11.51 -55.66 -45.50
N SER A 78 11.91 -56.66 -46.27
CA SER A 78 13.25 -57.05 -46.64
C SER A 78 14.09 -55.86 -47.13
N PHE A 79 15.37 -55.91 -46.75
CA PHE A 79 16.46 -55.21 -47.42
C PHE A 79 16.34 -55.42 -48.92
N THR A 80 15.85 -54.39 -49.60
CA THR A 80 16.08 -54.22 -51.03
C THR A 80 17.35 -53.41 -51.14
N SER A 81 18.39 -54.04 -51.68
CA SER A 81 19.53 -53.35 -52.27
C SER A 81 19.02 -52.40 -53.35
N SER A 82 18.64 -51.20 -52.94
CA SER A 82 18.45 -50.08 -53.85
C SER A 82 19.84 -49.67 -54.32
N ARG A 83 20.22 -50.28 -55.45
CA ARG A 83 21.21 -49.75 -56.39
C ARG A 83 21.03 -48.23 -56.39
N CYS A 84 22.01 -47.50 -55.85
CA CYS A 84 21.97 -46.04 -55.81
C CYS A 84 21.79 -45.57 -57.25
N LEU A 85 20.56 -45.19 -57.60
CA LEU A 85 20.25 -44.55 -58.86
C LEU A 85 20.96 -43.22 -58.78
N ARG A 86 22.16 -43.15 -59.35
CA ARG A 86 22.83 -41.91 -59.72
C ARG A 86 21.86 -41.20 -60.66
N THR A 87 20.97 -40.40 -60.10
CA THR A 87 20.16 -39.45 -60.85
C THR A 87 21.17 -38.57 -61.57
N LYS A 88 21.28 -38.77 -62.88
CA LYS A 88 21.99 -37.84 -63.75
C LYS A 88 21.25 -36.52 -63.55
N SER A 89 21.84 -35.57 -62.82
CA SER A 89 21.29 -34.22 -62.78
C SER A 89 21.22 -33.75 -64.23
N ASP A 90 20.06 -33.33 -64.70
CA ASP A 90 19.99 -32.53 -65.92
C ASP A 90 20.89 -31.32 -65.70
N SER A 91 22.08 -31.33 -66.30
CA SER A 91 23.03 -30.23 -66.19
C SER A 91 22.37 -29.03 -66.86
N LYS A 92 21.95 -28.03 -66.06
CA LYS A 92 21.51 -26.73 -66.58
C LYS A 92 22.51 -26.27 -67.64
N VAL A 93 22.01 -25.95 -68.84
CA VAL A 93 22.84 -25.44 -69.92
C VAL A 93 23.42 -24.10 -69.47
N GLU A 94 24.72 -24.05 -69.28
CA GLU A 94 25.43 -22.83 -68.89
C GLU A 94 25.60 -21.94 -70.13
N ASN A 95 25.01 -20.74 -70.07
CA ASN A 95 24.99 -19.80 -71.19
C ASN A 95 26.12 -18.75 -71.12
N GLY A 96 26.84 -18.66 -69.99
CA GLY A 96 27.94 -17.71 -69.79
C GLY A 96 27.48 -16.24 -69.76
N VAL A 97 28.44 -15.32 -69.93
CA VAL A 97 28.21 -13.86 -69.97
C VAL A 97 28.29 -13.35 -71.39
N GLN A 98 27.36 -12.48 -71.78
CA GLN A 98 27.34 -11.87 -73.10
C GLN A 98 28.43 -10.79 -73.22
N LEU A 99 29.47 -11.07 -74.03
CA LEU A 99 30.61 -10.16 -74.25
C LEU A 99 30.26 -8.90 -75.05
N ARG A 100 29.34 -9.03 -76.02
CA ARG A 100 28.90 -7.96 -76.91
C ARG A 100 27.48 -8.21 -77.42
N PRO A 101 26.74 -7.15 -77.84
CA PRO A 101 25.36 -7.29 -78.30
C PRO A 101 25.20 -8.14 -79.58
N GLN A 102 26.15 -8.06 -80.51
CA GLN A 102 26.15 -8.83 -81.77
C GLN A 102 27.16 -9.99 -81.71
N PRO A 103 26.84 -11.22 -82.12
CA PRO A 103 27.77 -12.35 -82.04
C PRO A 103 28.99 -12.18 -82.96
N PHE A 104 30.12 -12.81 -82.61
CA PHE A 104 31.32 -12.91 -83.45
C PHE A 104 31.02 -13.63 -84.77
N THR A 105 31.44 -13.01 -85.87
CA THR A 105 31.31 -13.53 -87.24
C THR A 105 32.28 -14.69 -87.48
N THR A 106 32.06 -15.46 -88.54
CA THR A 106 32.93 -16.61 -88.93
C THR A 106 34.40 -16.20 -89.08
N ALA A 107 34.67 -15.04 -89.69
CA ALA A 107 36.02 -14.53 -89.91
C ALA A 107 36.72 -14.15 -88.58
N GLU A 108 36.00 -13.49 -87.67
CA GLU A 108 36.53 -13.10 -86.35
C GLU A 108 36.82 -14.34 -85.49
N ILE A 109 35.92 -15.33 -85.48
CA ILE A 109 36.12 -16.60 -84.75
C ILE A 109 37.35 -17.33 -85.30
N ASN A 110 37.52 -17.40 -86.62
CA ASN A 110 38.70 -18.02 -87.23
C ASN A 110 40.00 -17.27 -86.92
N ALA A 111 39.94 -15.95 -86.72
CA ALA A 111 41.09 -15.15 -86.28
C ALA A 111 41.46 -15.41 -84.80
N ILE A 112 40.47 -15.69 -83.95
CA ILE A 112 40.67 -15.96 -82.51
C ILE A 112 41.19 -17.38 -82.27
N PHE A 113 40.56 -18.38 -82.90
CA PHE A 113 40.84 -19.81 -82.67
C PHE A 113 41.80 -20.43 -83.69
N GLY A 114 42.11 -19.73 -84.78
CA GLY A 114 42.92 -20.20 -85.90
C GLY A 114 42.12 -21.00 -86.93
N SER A 115 42.45 -20.85 -88.22
CA SER A 115 41.75 -21.49 -89.35
C SER A 115 41.78 -23.03 -89.34
N ARG A 116 42.70 -23.64 -88.57
CA ARG A 116 42.83 -25.10 -88.42
C ARG A 116 41.86 -25.72 -87.43
N ALA A 117 41.20 -24.91 -86.58
CA ALA A 117 40.38 -25.40 -85.47
C ALA A 117 38.97 -25.87 -85.88
N LYS A 118 38.46 -25.50 -87.07
CA LYS A 118 37.13 -25.88 -87.60
C LYS A 118 35.97 -25.73 -86.59
N ILE A 119 35.90 -24.61 -85.87
CA ILE A 119 34.85 -24.32 -84.86
C ILE A 119 33.69 -23.57 -85.51
N THR A 120 32.45 -23.96 -85.23
CA THR A 120 31.26 -23.24 -85.71
C THR A 120 31.10 -21.89 -85.00
N PRO A 121 30.56 -20.83 -85.65
CA PRO A 121 30.42 -19.51 -85.03
C PRO A 121 29.58 -19.53 -83.75
N GLN A 122 28.54 -20.34 -83.70
CA GLN A 122 27.70 -20.51 -82.52
C GLN A 122 28.49 -21.10 -81.35
N MET A 123 29.31 -22.13 -81.60
CA MET A 123 30.12 -22.77 -80.57
C MET A 123 31.25 -21.85 -80.09
N GLY A 124 31.92 -21.12 -80.99
CA GLY A 124 32.99 -20.20 -80.60
C GLY A 124 32.48 -19.00 -79.78
N ASN A 125 31.32 -18.44 -80.13
CA ASN A 125 30.66 -17.41 -79.31
C ASN A 125 30.30 -17.92 -77.91
N ARG A 126 29.77 -19.15 -77.85
CA ARG A 126 29.43 -19.80 -76.58
C ARG A 126 30.65 -20.04 -75.71
N ILE A 127 31.75 -20.51 -76.28
CA ILE A 127 33.01 -20.74 -75.55
C ILE A 127 33.51 -19.44 -74.93
N LEU A 128 33.54 -18.35 -75.70
CA LEU A 128 33.98 -17.05 -75.20
C LEU A 128 33.06 -16.52 -74.09
N ALA A 129 31.74 -16.70 -74.24
CA ALA A 129 30.76 -16.29 -73.23
C ALA A 129 30.89 -17.08 -71.92
N VAL A 130 31.01 -18.41 -72.00
CA VAL A 130 31.15 -19.29 -70.82
C VAL A 130 32.49 -19.03 -70.14
N LEU A 131 33.60 -18.98 -70.88
CA LEU A 131 34.91 -18.70 -70.30
C LEU A 131 34.95 -17.31 -69.64
N GLN A 132 34.35 -16.29 -70.25
CA GLN A 132 34.28 -14.97 -69.61
C GLN A 132 33.40 -14.97 -68.36
N GLY A 133 32.27 -15.69 -68.37
CA GLY A 133 31.42 -15.84 -67.18
C GLY A 133 32.18 -16.52 -66.04
N ARG A 134 32.85 -17.64 -66.33
CA ARG A 134 33.69 -18.36 -65.36
C ARG A 134 34.85 -17.51 -64.81
N ARG A 135 35.42 -16.63 -65.64
CA ARG A 135 36.45 -15.65 -65.22
C ARG A 135 35.90 -14.66 -64.20
N LEU A 136 34.73 -14.08 -64.47
CA LEU A 136 34.08 -13.13 -63.58
C LEU A 136 33.60 -13.78 -62.28
N ASP A 137 33.13 -15.02 -62.36
CA ASP A 137 32.61 -15.78 -61.22
C ASP A 137 33.72 -16.46 -60.40
N GLY A 138 34.98 -16.45 -60.86
CA GLY A 138 36.10 -17.13 -60.19
C GLY A 138 35.98 -18.66 -60.21
N THR A 139 35.39 -19.24 -61.25
CA THR A 139 35.06 -20.68 -61.38
C THR A 139 35.78 -21.36 -62.55
N LEU A 140 36.91 -20.77 -62.98
CA LEU A 140 37.78 -21.31 -64.03
C LEU A 140 38.43 -22.67 -63.68
N ASP A 141 38.55 -22.95 -62.38
CA ASP A 141 39.09 -24.17 -61.79
C ASP A 141 38.15 -25.38 -61.89
N LEU A 142 36.85 -25.14 -62.14
CA LEU A 142 35.83 -26.17 -62.27
C LEU A 142 35.73 -26.72 -63.70
N ASP A 143 35.32 -27.99 -63.83
CA ASP A 143 35.13 -28.63 -65.13
C ASP A 143 34.17 -27.84 -66.03
N LEU A 144 34.60 -27.62 -67.28
CA LEU A 144 33.78 -26.99 -68.29
C LEU A 144 32.61 -27.90 -68.72
N PRO A 145 31.50 -27.32 -69.19
CA PRO A 145 30.36 -28.07 -69.72
C PRO A 145 30.76 -29.16 -70.72
N SER A 146 30.17 -30.35 -70.57
CA SER A 146 30.55 -31.57 -71.32
C SER A 146 30.39 -31.46 -72.85
N ASP A 147 29.56 -30.53 -73.30
CA ASP A 147 29.36 -30.21 -74.71
C ASP A 147 30.53 -29.41 -75.30
N ILE A 148 31.15 -28.53 -74.51
CA ILE A 148 32.35 -27.77 -74.93
C ILE A 148 33.57 -28.68 -74.94
N THR A 149 33.77 -29.46 -73.88
CA THR A 149 34.96 -30.33 -73.74
C THR A 149 34.98 -31.48 -74.76
N ARG A 150 33.82 -31.96 -75.20
CA ARG A 150 33.72 -32.98 -76.26
C ARG A 150 33.93 -32.40 -77.67
N SER A 151 33.53 -31.15 -77.89
CA SER A 151 33.49 -30.54 -79.22
C SER A 151 34.79 -29.84 -79.61
N VAL A 152 35.59 -29.41 -78.64
CA VAL A 152 36.76 -28.55 -78.89
C VAL A 152 38.02 -29.08 -78.21
N ARG A 153 39.16 -28.98 -78.91
CA ARG A 153 40.47 -29.40 -78.39
C ARG A 153 40.99 -28.41 -77.34
N PRO A 154 41.76 -28.85 -76.32
CA PRO A 154 42.31 -27.99 -75.29
C PRO A 154 43.10 -26.79 -75.83
N SER A 155 43.88 -26.98 -76.90
CA SER A 155 44.66 -25.92 -77.55
C SER A 155 43.83 -24.74 -78.04
N SER A 156 42.57 -24.98 -78.41
CA SER A 156 41.65 -23.95 -78.88
C SER A 156 41.02 -23.18 -77.72
N LEU A 157 40.86 -23.81 -76.55
CA LEU A 157 40.43 -23.14 -75.32
C LEU A 157 41.53 -22.21 -74.79
N ASP A 158 42.79 -22.63 -74.86
CA ASP A 158 43.94 -21.78 -74.49
C ASP A 158 44.04 -20.54 -75.39
N ALA A 159 43.77 -20.69 -76.69
CA ALA A 159 43.73 -19.57 -77.64
C ALA A 159 42.61 -18.57 -77.27
N ALA A 160 41.42 -19.08 -76.92
CA ALA A 160 40.31 -18.25 -76.43
C ALA A 160 40.66 -17.52 -75.13
N MET A 161 41.27 -18.21 -74.15
CA MET A 161 41.70 -17.60 -72.89
C MET A 161 42.76 -16.54 -73.11
N LYS A 162 43.75 -16.78 -73.97
CA LYS A 162 44.79 -15.80 -74.33
C LYS A 162 44.18 -14.56 -74.98
N TRP A 163 43.18 -14.75 -75.85
CA TRP A 163 42.46 -13.64 -76.46
C TRP A 163 41.59 -12.88 -75.44
N LEU A 164 40.88 -13.57 -74.55
CA LEU A 164 40.06 -12.94 -73.50
C LEU A 164 40.90 -12.14 -72.51
N ARG A 165 42.04 -12.68 -72.05
CA ARG A 165 42.98 -11.97 -71.17
C ARG A 165 43.56 -10.72 -71.82
N LYS A 166 43.76 -10.73 -73.14
CA LYS A 166 44.27 -9.59 -73.89
C LYS A 166 43.23 -8.48 -74.06
N ASN A 167 41.97 -8.83 -74.36
CA ASN A 167 40.93 -7.83 -74.69
C ASN A 167 40.07 -7.42 -73.48
N TYR A 168 39.94 -8.29 -72.48
CA TYR A 168 39.19 -8.07 -71.24
C TYR A 168 40.10 -8.40 -70.04
N PRO A 169 41.00 -7.48 -69.65
CA PRO A 169 41.85 -7.65 -68.49
C PRO A 169 40.98 -7.73 -67.22
N LEU A 170 41.15 -8.80 -66.45
CA LEU A 170 40.46 -9.08 -65.20
C LEU A 170 41.48 -9.73 -64.27
N ASP A 171 41.44 -9.36 -63.00
CA ASP A 171 42.16 -10.08 -61.95
C ASP A 171 41.40 -11.36 -61.61
N GLU A 172 41.80 -12.44 -62.28
CA GLU A 172 41.20 -13.78 -62.10
C GLU A 172 41.42 -14.27 -60.66
N ASP A 173 42.55 -13.93 -60.04
CA ASP A 173 42.88 -14.33 -58.67
C ASP A 173 41.98 -13.61 -57.66
N ALA A 174 41.73 -12.32 -57.84
CA ALA A 174 40.77 -11.58 -57.00
C ALA A 174 39.33 -12.10 -57.13
N ALA A 175 38.90 -12.50 -58.33
CA ALA A 175 37.57 -13.08 -58.55
C ALA A 175 37.44 -14.46 -57.86
N ILE A 176 38.50 -15.28 -57.90
CA ILE A 176 38.57 -16.55 -57.17
C ILE A 176 38.49 -16.31 -55.66
N ILE A 177 39.26 -15.37 -55.12
CA ILE A 177 39.23 -15.02 -53.69
C ILE A 177 37.83 -14.53 -53.28
N ALA A 178 37.20 -13.64 -54.06
CA ALA A 178 35.86 -13.13 -53.77
C ALA A 178 34.76 -14.20 -53.83
N ARG A 179 34.95 -15.27 -54.62
CA ARG A 179 34.09 -16.45 -54.57
C ARG A 179 34.33 -17.25 -53.29
N ILE A 180 35.60 -17.55 -52.97
CA ILE A 180 35.99 -18.33 -51.79
C ILE A 180 35.46 -17.64 -50.53
N GLU A 181 35.65 -16.33 -50.37
CA GLU A 181 35.14 -15.57 -49.21
C GLU A 181 33.62 -15.66 -49.09
N ARG A 182 32.87 -15.58 -50.20
CA ARG A 182 31.41 -15.72 -50.18
C ARG A 182 30.97 -17.14 -49.81
N GLU A 183 31.66 -18.15 -50.33
CA GLU A 183 31.38 -19.56 -50.01
C GLU A 183 31.71 -19.86 -48.54
N GLU A 184 32.85 -19.37 -48.05
CA GLU A 184 33.29 -19.51 -46.66
C GLU A 184 32.29 -18.85 -45.70
N LEU A 185 31.88 -17.60 -45.94
CA LEU A 185 30.86 -16.93 -45.13
C LEU A 185 29.53 -17.68 -45.13
N GLN A 186 29.11 -18.24 -46.26
CA GLN A 186 27.88 -19.02 -46.32
C GLN A 186 27.98 -20.32 -45.53
N GLU A 187 29.12 -21.00 -45.57
CA GLU A 187 29.35 -22.22 -44.78
C GLU A 187 29.49 -21.89 -43.29
N GLU A 188 30.19 -20.82 -42.92
CA GLU A 188 30.26 -20.33 -41.54
C GLU A 188 28.86 -20.06 -40.98
N GLU A 189 28.01 -19.35 -41.73
CA GLU A 189 26.62 -19.11 -41.33
C GLU A 189 25.83 -20.42 -41.13
N LYS A 190 25.98 -21.39 -42.03
CA LYS A 190 25.33 -22.70 -41.92
C LYS A 190 25.82 -23.44 -40.68
N HIS A 191 27.12 -23.43 -40.42
CA HIS A 191 27.71 -24.07 -39.25
C HIS A 191 27.23 -23.44 -37.95
N VAL A 192 27.20 -22.11 -37.88
CA VAL A 192 26.72 -21.36 -36.71
C VAL A 192 25.25 -21.64 -36.45
N ARG A 193 24.38 -21.58 -37.48
CA ARG A 193 22.94 -21.91 -37.33
C ARG A 193 22.73 -23.35 -36.87
N ARG A 194 23.47 -24.30 -37.45
CA ARG A 194 23.38 -25.71 -37.05
C ARG A 194 23.83 -25.94 -35.62
N ALA A 195 24.90 -25.26 -35.18
CA ALA A 195 25.38 -25.32 -33.80
C ALA A 195 24.36 -24.74 -32.82
N GLU A 196 23.61 -23.71 -33.23
CA GLU A 196 22.47 -23.16 -32.47
C GLU A 196 21.30 -24.14 -32.37
N GLU A 197 20.89 -24.75 -33.49
CA GLU A 197 19.83 -25.78 -33.53
C GLU A 197 20.16 -27.01 -32.67
N LEU A 198 21.43 -27.41 -32.65
CA LEU A 198 21.92 -28.51 -31.82
C LEU A 198 22.18 -28.10 -30.36
N GLY A 199 22.07 -26.82 -30.02
CA GLY A 199 22.33 -26.28 -28.68
C GLY A 199 23.80 -26.27 -28.25
N LEU A 200 24.74 -26.47 -29.19
CA LEU A 200 26.19 -26.43 -28.94
C LEU A 200 26.74 -24.99 -28.89
N TYR A 201 26.06 -24.08 -29.59
CA TYR A 201 26.39 -22.66 -29.62
C TYR A 201 25.16 -21.85 -29.24
N LYS A 202 25.32 -20.88 -28.32
CA LYS A 202 24.27 -19.95 -27.96
C LYS A 202 24.86 -18.54 -27.89
N PRO A 203 24.56 -17.66 -28.86
CA PRO A 203 25.09 -16.30 -28.82
C PRO A 203 24.52 -15.53 -27.63
N GLN A 204 25.34 -14.64 -27.05
CA GLN A 204 24.97 -13.86 -25.86
C GLN A 204 23.76 -12.94 -26.11
N SER A 205 23.55 -12.50 -27.37
CA SER A 205 22.43 -11.68 -27.82
C SER A 205 21.11 -12.46 -28.00
N GLY A 206 21.11 -13.78 -27.82
CA GLY A 206 19.93 -14.65 -27.93
C GLY A 206 20.02 -15.60 -29.13
N SER A 207 19.98 -15.06 -30.34
CA SER A 207 20.08 -15.81 -31.61
C SER A 207 21.09 -15.17 -32.57
N TYR A 208 21.60 -15.95 -33.53
CA TYR A 208 22.48 -15.40 -34.57
C TYR A 208 21.74 -14.30 -35.36
N GLY A 209 22.32 -13.10 -35.45
CA GLY A 209 21.71 -11.93 -36.11
C GLY A 209 20.71 -11.12 -35.27
N ALA A 210 20.60 -11.37 -33.95
CA ALA A 210 19.74 -10.56 -33.07
C ALA A 210 20.17 -9.08 -33.01
N GLU A 211 19.18 -8.17 -32.89
CA GLU A 211 19.43 -6.73 -32.77
C GLU A 211 20.34 -6.40 -31.58
N LEU A 212 21.43 -5.69 -31.85
CA LEU A 212 22.34 -5.20 -30.82
C LEU A 212 21.67 -4.13 -29.95
N GLY A 213 22.21 -3.93 -28.75
CA GLY A 213 21.65 -2.99 -27.76
C GLY A 213 21.69 -1.52 -28.20
N GLU A 214 21.12 -0.64 -27.37
CA GLU A 214 21.45 0.80 -27.42
C GLU A 214 23.00 0.92 -27.44
N SER A 215 23.56 1.87 -28.21
CA SER A 215 25.01 2.06 -28.40
C SER A 215 25.82 0.92 -29.05
N ASN A 216 25.18 0.01 -29.80
CA ASN A 216 25.88 -1.09 -30.49
C ASN A 216 26.65 -1.99 -29.50
N ASP A 217 26.12 -2.12 -28.29
CA ASP A 217 26.71 -2.94 -27.23
C ASP A 217 26.81 -4.40 -27.70
N LEU A 218 28.02 -4.96 -27.64
CA LEU A 218 28.34 -6.36 -27.96
C LEU A 218 27.46 -7.38 -27.21
N TYR A 219 26.93 -6.99 -26.05
CA TYR A 219 26.13 -7.85 -25.18
C TYR A 219 24.63 -7.85 -25.53
N GLY A 220 24.20 -7.15 -26.59
CA GLY A 220 22.80 -7.10 -27.03
C GLY A 220 21.87 -6.31 -26.10
N LYS A 221 20.55 -6.39 -26.33
CA LYS A 221 19.56 -5.73 -25.47
C LYS A 221 19.44 -6.43 -24.11
N SER A 222 19.70 -5.69 -23.03
CA SER A 222 19.55 -6.22 -21.66
C SER A 222 18.09 -6.50 -21.31
N VAL A 223 17.74 -7.78 -21.17
CA VAL A 223 16.42 -8.26 -20.72
C VAL A 223 16.03 -7.68 -19.35
N LEU A 224 17.01 -7.51 -18.44
CA LEU A 224 16.77 -6.94 -17.11
C LEU A 224 16.41 -5.45 -17.19
N LYS A 225 17.10 -4.68 -18.05
CA LYS A 225 16.80 -3.25 -18.28
C LYS A 225 15.41 -3.08 -18.87
N GLU A 226 15.05 -3.93 -19.84
CA GLU A 226 13.72 -3.91 -20.44
C GLU A 226 12.63 -4.29 -19.45
N THR A 227 12.86 -5.34 -18.66
CA THR A 227 11.92 -5.80 -17.63
C THR A 227 11.76 -4.75 -16.52
N ARG A 228 12.83 -4.05 -16.14
CA ARG A 228 12.77 -2.90 -15.22
C ARG A 228 11.93 -1.77 -15.81
N LYS A 229 12.19 -1.35 -17.05
CA LYS A 229 11.40 -0.32 -17.76
C LYS A 229 9.91 -0.71 -17.83
N ARG A 230 9.59 -1.97 -18.15
CA ARG A 230 8.21 -2.48 -18.17
C ARG A 230 7.57 -2.47 -16.78
N ASN A 231 8.29 -2.86 -15.73
CA ASN A 231 7.78 -2.85 -14.35
C ASN A 231 7.54 -1.42 -13.86
N GLU A 232 8.45 -0.49 -14.14
CA GLU A 232 8.30 0.94 -13.83
C GLU A 232 7.10 1.54 -14.56
N ALA A 233 6.95 1.28 -15.86
CA ALA A 233 5.79 1.71 -16.64
C ALA A 233 4.48 1.14 -16.08
N ARG A 234 4.47 -0.15 -15.67
CA ARG A 234 3.32 -0.79 -15.03
C ARG A 234 2.97 -0.13 -13.69
N LEU A 235 3.96 0.17 -12.85
CA LEU A 235 3.75 0.84 -11.56
C LEU A 235 3.22 2.26 -11.74
N LEU A 236 3.74 3.01 -12.72
CA LEU A 236 3.25 4.34 -13.07
C LEU A 236 1.80 4.30 -13.57
N ALA A 237 1.49 3.38 -14.48
CA ALA A 237 0.12 3.18 -14.97
C ALA A 237 -0.85 2.80 -13.82
N GLU A 238 -0.41 1.96 -12.88
CA GLU A 238 -1.22 1.61 -11.70
C GLU A 238 -1.42 2.80 -10.75
N GLN A 239 -0.40 3.64 -10.55
CA GLN A 239 -0.49 4.87 -9.76
C GLN A 239 -1.44 5.88 -10.42
N GLU A 240 -1.34 6.06 -11.73
CA GLU A 240 -2.21 6.95 -12.50
C GLU A 240 -3.66 6.47 -12.49
N LYS A 241 -3.89 5.16 -12.63
CA LYS A 241 -5.22 4.56 -12.47
C LYS A 241 -5.80 4.82 -11.08
N LYS A 242 -5.04 4.60 -10.00
CA LYS A 242 -5.49 4.88 -8.62
C LYS A 242 -5.79 6.36 -8.40
N ARG A 243 -5.03 7.26 -9.05
CA ARG A 243 -5.26 8.70 -9.02
C ARG A 243 -6.57 9.06 -9.74
N GLN A 244 -6.83 8.49 -10.92
CA GLN A 244 -8.10 8.68 -11.63
C GLN A 244 -9.27 8.17 -10.79
N GLU A 245 -9.20 6.95 -10.25
CA GLU A 245 -10.23 6.39 -9.35
C GLU A 245 -10.49 7.28 -8.12
N TRP A 246 -9.44 7.90 -7.57
CA TRP A 246 -9.55 8.86 -6.47
C TRP A 246 -10.30 10.13 -6.88
N LEU A 247 -10.01 10.70 -8.05
CA LEU A 247 -10.67 11.90 -8.56
C LEU A 247 -12.12 11.60 -8.97
N ASP A 248 -12.36 10.51 -9.70
CA ASP A 248 -13.68 10.07 -10.15
C ASP A 248 -14.63 9.76 -8.99
N GLY A 249 -14.09 9.36 -7.83
CA GLY A 249 -14.92 9.13 -6.65
C GLY A 249 -15.63 10.38 -6.12
N GLU A 250 -15.15 11.59 -6.45
CA GLU A 250 -15.90 12.83 -6.18
C GLU A 250 -17.19 12.89 -6.99
N GLN A 251 -17.12 12.60 -8.30
CA GLN A 251 -18.29 12.58 -9.18
C GLN A 251 -19.31 11.55 -8.70
N LYS A 252 -18.85 10.34 -8.32
CA LYS A 252 -19.71 9.29 -7.75
C LYS A 252 -20.44 9.74 -6.47
N GLU A 253 -19.77 10.51 -5.60
CA GLU A 253 -20.41 11.06 -4.41
C GLU A 253 -21.45 12.13 -4.74
N ARG A 254 -21.16 13.00 -5.73
CA ARG A 254 -22.12 14.00 -6.23
C ARG A 254 -23.37 13.34 -6.82
N GLU A 255 -23.19 12.37 -7.71
CA GLU A 255 -24.29 11.58 -8.29
C GLU A 255 -25.12 10.87 -7.20
N LYS A 256 -24.45 10.27 -6.20
CA LYS A 256 -25.13 9.62 -5.08
C LYS A 256 -25.95 10.62 -4.26
N LEU A 257 -25.41 11.82 -4.02
CA LEU A 257 -26.09 12.89 -3.30
C LEU A 257 -27.31 13.41 -4.08
N GLU A 258 -27.16 13.64 -5.39
CA GLU A 258 -28.26 14.05 -6.28
C GLU A 258 -29.38 13.01 -6.30
N HIS A 259 -29.03 11.74 -6.44
CA HIS A 259 -29.99 10.64 -6.38
C HIS A 259 -30.70 10.55 -5.00
N MET A 260 -29.99 10.79 -3.90
CA MET A 260 -30.61 10.89 -2.56
C MET A 260 -31.55 12.11 -2.45
N ARG A 261 -31.21 13.25 -3.07
CA ARG A 261 -32.02 14.46 -3.11
C ARG A 261 -33.31 14.27 -3.91
N GLN A 262 -33.24 13.53 -5.01
CA GLN A 262 -34.42 13.19 -5.82
C GLN A 262 -35.37 12.26 -5.07
N LYS A 263 -34.84 11.30 -4.29
CA LYS A 263 -35.66 10.32 -3.55
C LYS A 263 -36.32 10.87 -2.29
N ASN A 264 -35.71 11.83 -1.59
CA ASN A 264 -36.26 12.41 -0.37
C ASN A 264 -36.82 13.82 -0.61
N THR A 265 -38.15 13.94 -0.69
CA THR A 265 -38.86 15.23 -0.76
C THR A 265 -38.60 16.13 0.46
N THR A 266 -38.22 15.55 1.61
CA THR A 266 -37.81 16.27 2.83
C THR A 266 -36.39 16.84 2.77
N LEU A 267 -35.47 16.22 2.00
CA LEU A 267 -34.12 16.74 1.78
C LEU A 267 -34.10 17.99 0.88
N GLN A 268 -35.13 18.19 0.06
CA GLN A 268 -35.28 19.40 -0.75
C GLN A 268 -35.53 20.65 0.12
N ARG A 269 -36.06 20.48 1.35
CA ARG A 269 -36.35 21.58 2.28
C ARG A 269 -35.15 22.08 3.09
N PHE A 270 -34.04 21.35 3.12
CA PHE A 270 -32.83 21.81 3.81
C PHE A 270 -32.05 22.75 2.86
N GLU A 271 -32.21 24.05 3.05
CA GLU A 271 -31.54 25.13 2.29
C GLU A 271 -30.05 25.32 2.65
N ASP A 272 -29.55 24.63 3.69
CA ASP A 272 -28.14 24.64 4.11
C ASP A 272 -27.25 23.85 3.13
N THR A 273 -27.13 24.37 1.91
CA THR A 273 -26.31 23.86 0.80
C THR A 273 -24.85 23.62 1.22
N ALA A 274 -24.27 24.51 2.04
CA ALA A 274 -22.88 24.44 2.48
C ALA A 274 -22.52 23.20 3.35
N ALA A 275 -23.51 22.55 3.99
CA ALA A 275 -23.28 21.36 4.81
C ALA A 275 -23.28 20.06 3.99
N LEU A 276 -23.82 20.10 2.76
CA LEU A 276 -23.98 18.96 1.86
C LEU A 276 -23.13 19.07 0.58
N GLU A 277 -22.39 20.17 0.40
CA GLU A 277 -21.46 20.32 -0.73
C GLU A 277 -20.34 19.26 -0.67
N VAL A 278 -20.32 18.39 -1.68
CA VAL A 278 -19.17 17.51 -1.93
C VAL A 278 -17.98 18.41 -2.25
N ARG A 279 -17.01 18.45 -1.32
CA ARG A 279 -15.79 19.25 -1.49
C ARG A 279 -14.83 18.56 -2.43
N GLU A 280 -14.12 19.39 -3.22
CA GLU A 280 -13.15 18.92 -4.20
C GLU A 280 -12.06 18.04 -3.56
N ARG A 281 -11.78 16.90 -4.20
CA ARG A 281 -10.69 16.02 -3.78
C ARG A 281 -9.35 16.58 -4.26
N ALA A 282 -8.39 16.65 -3.35
CA ALA A 282 -7.05 17.13 -3.65
C ALA A 282 -6.32 16.11 -4.53
N ASP A 283 -5.65 16.61 -5.57
CA ASP A 283 -4.79 15.79 -6.41
C ASP A 283 -3.58 15.25 -5.61
N PRO A 284 -3.39 13.93 -5.52
CA PRO A 284 -2.25 13.31 -4.83
C PRO A 284 -0.89 13.79 -5.34
N ASN A 285 -0.76 14.17 -6.61
CA ASN A 285 0.51 14.62 -7.19
C ASN A 285 0.83 16.08 -6.81
N GLN A 286 -0.18 16.93 -6.71
CA GLN A 286 0.00 18.34 -6.37
C GLN A 286 0.04 18.56 -4.85
N ARG A 287 -0.81 17.85 -4.10
CA ARG A 287 -1.01 18.03 -2.65
C ARG A 287 -1.06 16.67 -1.95
N PRO A 288 0.07 15.94 -1.87
CA PRO A 288 0.08 14.57 -1.37
C PRO A 288 -0.40 14.44 0.08
N LEU A 289 0.00 15.37 0.95
CA LEU A 289 -0.41 15.34 2.36
C LEU A 289 -1.90 15.58 2.54
N LEU A 290 -2.47 16.56 1.81
CA LEU A 290 -3.90 16.82 1.87
C LEU A 290 -4.68 15.63 1.33
N ALA A 291 -4.35 15.12 0.14
CA ALA A 291 -5.00 13.94 -0.45
C ALA A 291 -4.93 12.71 0.48
N TRP A 292 -3.79 12.51 1.15
CA TRP A 292 -3.63 11.43 2.14
C TRP A 292 -4.54 11.61 3.36
N ILE A 293 -4.63 12.82 3.91
CA ILE A 293 -5.54 13.12 5.04
C ILE A 293 -7.00 12.92 4.60
N GLN A 294 -7.36 13.43 3.42
CA GLN A 294 -8.70 13.29 2.83
C GLN A 294 -9.10 11.83 2.67
N LYS A 295 -8.19 11.00 2.15
CA LYS A 295 -8.41 9.56 1.99
C LYS A 295 -8.74 8.89 3.32
N HIS A 296 -8.00 9.19 4.39
CA HIS A 296 -8.29 8.63 5.72
C HIS A 296 -9.56 9.21 6.34
N HIS A 297 -9.87 10.48 6.08
CA HIS A 297 -11.13 11.08 6.49
C HIS A 297 -12.33 10.36 5.88
N LEU A 298 -12.34 10.21 4.56
CA LEU A 298 -13.41 9.52 3.83
C LEU A 298 -13.55 8.08 4.31
N ARG A 299 -12.44 7.36 4.46
CA ARG A 299 -12.46 5.98 4.99
C ARG A 299 -12.99 5.89 6.42
N ALA A 300 -12.85 6.95 7.22
CA ALA A 300 -13.35 7.01 8.58
C ALA A 300 -14.83 7.42 8.64
N THR A 301 -15.36 8.12 7.62
CA THR A 301 -16.77 8.54 7.51
C THR A 301 -17.62 7.60 6.67
N ASP A 302 -17.00 6.75 5.86
CA ASP A 302 -17.68 5.75 5.03
C ASP A 302 -18.23 4.64 5.93
N TRP A 303 -19.53 4.70 6.19
CA TRP A 303 -20.26 3.73 7.00
C TRP A 303 -21.33 3.04 6.14
N ASP A 304 -21.09 1.78 5.76
CA ASP A 304 -22.08 0.93 5.07
C ASP A 304 -23.15 0.36 6.03
N LEU A 305 -23.72 1.22 6.86
CA LEU A 305 -24.64 0.81 7.92
C LEU A 305 -26.08 1.22 7.63
N ASP A 306 -26.91 0.21 7.37
CA ASP A 306 -28.35 0.36 7.24
C ASP A 306 -29.00 0.70 8.58
N VAL A 307 -29.03 1.99 8.92
CA VAL A 307 -29.66 2.52 10.15
C VAL A 307 -31.17 2.20 10.19
N SER A 308 -31.80 2.02 9.03
CA SER A 308 -33.23 1.70 8.87
C SER A 308 -33.63 0.32 9.41
N LYS A 309 -32.69 -0.63 9.50
CA LYS A 309 -32.99 -2.01 9.95
C LYS A 309 -33.14 -2.14 11.46
N LEU A 310 -32.86 -1.08 12.23
CA LEU A 310 -32.82 -1.15 13.69
C LEU A 310 -33.97 -0.42 14.36
N THR A 311 -34.81 -1.18 15.05
CA THR A 311 -35.82 -0.66 15.98
C THR A 311 -35.16 0.01 17.19
N ASN A 312 -35.84 0.98 17.79
CA ASN A 312 -35.35 1.69 18.98
C ASN A 312 -35.05 0.73 20.14
N GLY A 313 -35.90 -0.28 20.34
CA GLY A 313 -35.68 -1.33 21.34
C GLY A 313 -34.40 -2.14 21.08
N GLY A 314 -34.14 -2.52 19.82
CA GLY A 314 -32.90 -3.23 19.46
C GLY A 314 -31.64 -2.40 19.68
N ARG A 315 -31.73 -1.07 19.55
CA ARG A 315 -30.61 -0.15 19.85
C ARG A 315 -30.34 -0.09 21.34
N ILE A 316 -31.38 0.07 22.16
CA ILE A 316 -31.29 0.16 23.62
C ILE A 316 -30.81 -1.17 24.20
N LEU A 317 -31.30 -2.31 23.70
CA LEU A 317 -30.91 -3.63 24.20
C LEU A 317 -29.40 -3.90 24.04
N ARG A 318 -28.79 -3.48 22.92
CA ARG A 318 -27.35 -3.65 22.67
C ARG A 318 -26.47 -2.84 23.60
N ILE A 319 -26.92 -1.64 23.97
CA ILE A 319 -26.17 -0.79 24.90
C ILE A 319 -26.42 -1.19 26.35
N LEU A 320 -27.62 -1.68 26.66
CA LEU A 320 -27.94 -2.22 27.97
C LEU A 320 -27.09 -3.46 28.27
N SER A 321 -26.95 -4.38 27.30
CA SER A 321 -26.18 -5.62 27.51
C SER A 321 -24.72 -5.34 27.87
N ILE A 322 -24.03 -4.46 27.12
CA ILE A 322 -22.64 -4.10 27.44
C ILE A 322 -22.52 -3.31 28.74
N THR A 323 -23.52 -2.50 29.09
CA THR A 323 -23.56 -1.77 30.37
C THR A 323 -23.64 -2.75 31.54
N LEU A 324 -24.53 -3.74 31.47
CA LEU A 324 -24.66 -4.79 32.49
C LEU A 324 -23.39 -5.65 32.61
N VAL A 325 -22.79 -6.02 31.47
CA VAL A 325 -21.51 -6.75 31.46
C VAL A 325 -20.41 -5.91 32.12
N THR A 326 -20.33 -4.62 31.80
CA THR A 326 -19.33 -3.72 32.40
C THR A 326 -19.54 -3.60 33.90
N PHE A 327 -20.79 -3.50 34.37
CA PHE A 327 -21.12 -3.47 35.80
C PHE A 327 -20.70 -4.75 36.51
N GLY A 328 -21.01 -5.92 35.92
CA GLY A 328 -20.60 -7.21 36.47
C GLY A 328 -19.08 -7.33 36.58
N LEU A 329 -18.35 -6.95 35.52
CA LEU A 329 -16.88 -6.96 35.52
C LEU A 329 -16.30 -5.97 36.54
N CYS A 330 -16.84 -4.77 36.63
CA CYS A 330 -16.39 -3.77 37.61
C CYS A 330 -16.67 -4.22 39.05
N TYR A 331 -17.81 -4.87 39.31
CA TYR A 331 -18.15 -5.42 40.62
C TYR A 331 -17.19 -6.55 41.03
N VAL A 332 -16.95 -7.51 40.13
CA VAL A 332 -15.98 -8.59 40.37
C VAL A 332 -14.57 -8.03 40.56
N PHE A 333 -14.16 -7.09 39.72
CA PHE A 333 -12.86 -6.43 39.84
C PHE A 333 -12.72 -5.73 41.19
N SER A 334 -13.71 -4.95 41.62
CA SER A 334 -13.63 -4.19 42.87
C SER A 334 -13.51 -5.09 44.11
N ASN A 335 -14.23 -6.22 44.13
CA ASN A 335 -14.20 -7.14 45.27
C ASN A 335 -12.94 -8.01 45.30
N ASN A 336 -12.35 -8.31 44.15
CA ASN A 336 -11.19 -9.20 44.05
C ASN A 336 -9.86 -8.43 43.93
N TYR A 337 -9.89 -7.10 43.85
CA TYR A 337 -8.69 -6.29 43.66
C TYR A 337 -7.80 -6.31 44.91
N GLN A 338 -6.56 -6.75 44.75
CA GLN A 338 -5.51 -6.62 45.75
C GLN A 338 -4.45 -5.64 45.26
N ALA A 339 -4.08 -4.68 46.12
CA ALA A 339 -3.09 -3.67 45.76
C ALA A 339 -1.69 -4.30 45.73
N PRO A 340 -0.88 -4.03 44.68
CA PRO A 340 0.48 -4.55 44.61
C PRO A 340 1.38 -3.94 45.70
N ALA A 341 2.31 -4.76 46.19
CA ALA A 341 3.35 -4.31 47.10
C ALA A 341 4.20 -3.21 46.47
N LYS A 342 4.84 -2.35 47.28
CA LYS A 342 5.60 -1.20 46.77
C LYS A 342 6.70 -1.61 45.78
N ALA A 343 7.35 -2.74 46.03
CA ALA A 343 8.44 -3.27 45.20
C ALA A 343 7.99 -3.70 43.79
N ASP A 344 6.75 -4.12 43.63
CA ASP A 344 6.20 -4.62 42.35
C ASP A 344 5.59 -3.49 41.49
N ARG A 345 5.65 -2.23 41.95
CA ARG A 345 5.07 -1.10 41.24
C ARG A 345 6.02 -0.58 40.18
N LEU A 346 5.46 -0.26 39.01
CA LEU A 346 6.19 0.44 37.93
C LEU A 346 6.78 1.78 38.41
N TRP A 347 6.05 2.49 39.28
CA TRP A 347 6.50 3.74 39.92
C TRP A 347 6.39 3.60 41.44
N PRO A 348 7.45 3.12 42.12
CA PRO A 348 7.41 2.83 43.55
C PRO A 348 7.33 4.10 44.41
N ASP A 349 7.87 5.22 43.94
CA ASP A 349 7.95 6.48 44.69
C ASP A 349 6.72 7.38 44.51
N VAL A 350 5.84 7.03 43.58
CA VAL A 350 4.62 7.79 43.30
C VAL A 350 3.47 7.26 44.16
N PRO A 351 2.69 8.14 44.84
CA PRO A 351 1.49 7.72 45.55
C PRO A 351 0.52 6.92 44.65
N PRO A 352 -0.11 5.83 45.13
CA PRO A 352 -1.02 5.02 44.31
C PRO A 352 -2.15 5.79 43.64
N ALA A 353 -2.71 6.80 44.33
CA ALA A 353 -3.72 7.70 43.78
C ALA A 353 -3.19 8.48 42.57
N ALA A 354 -2.05 9.15 42.74
CA ALA A 354 -1.41 9.91 41.67
C ALA A 354 -1.08 8.99 40.48
N ALA A 355 -0.50 7.81 40.71
CA ALA A 355 -0.19 6.87 39.64
C ALA A 355 -1.43 6.43 38.85
N THR A 356 -2.54 6.14 39.54
CA THR A 356 -3.80 5.72 38.90
C THR A 356 -4.44 6.86 38.11
N VAL A 357 -4.52 8.04 38.71
CA VAL A 357 -5.12 9.21 38.06
C VAL A 357 -4.26 9.69 36.88
N MET A 358 -2.93 9.72 37.02
CA MET A 358 -2.01 10.01 35.91
C MET A 358 -2.16 9.01 34.76
N ALA A 359 -2.38 7.72 35.05
CA ALA A 359 -2.61 6.73 33.99
C ALA A 359 -3.90 7.00 33.22
N ILE A 360 -4.98 7.39 33.91
CA ILE A 360 -6.25 7.76 33.26
C ILE A 360 -6.08 9.05 32.44
N ILE A 361 -5.41 10.06 33.01
CA ILE A 361 -5.11 11.32 32.31
C ILE A 361 -4.26 11.04 31.06
N GLY A 362 -3.18 10.27 31.20
CA GLY A 362 -2.31 9.88 30.10
C GLY A 362 -3.05 9.11 29.01
N THR A 363 -3.98 8.23 29.37
CA THR A 363 -4.84 7.53 28.41
C THR A 363 -5.74 8.50 27.64
N ASN A 364 -6.39 9.43 28.33
CA ASN A 364 -7.24 10.46 27.69
C ASN A 364 -6.43 11.38 26.77
N VAL A 365 -5.26 11.82 27.21
CA VAL A 365 -4.33 12.63 26.40
C VAL A 365 -3.84 11.84 25.20
N GLY A 366 -3.48 10.57 25.36
CA GLY A 366 -3.06 9.69 24.27
C GLY A 366 -4.15 9.53 23.20
N VAL A 367 -5.39 9.24 23.61
CA VAL A 367 -6.54 9.16 22.70
C VAL A 367 -6.80 10.51 22.01
N PHE A 368 -6.69 11.62 22.74
CA PHE A 368 -6.83 12.96 22.17
C PHE A 368 -5.74 13.26 21.14
N LEU A 369 -4.48 12.90 21.40
CA LEU A 369 -3.39 13.05 20.44
C LEU A 369 -3.59 12.15 19.21
N LEU A 370 -4.08 10.92 19.38
CA LEU A 370 -4.44 10.04 18.26
C LEU A 370 -5.52 10.69 17.37
N TRP A 371 -6.50 11.37 17.95
CA TRP A 371 -7.46 12.16 17.18
C TRP A 371 -6.82 13.28 16.38
N LYS A 372 -5.79 13.95 16.93
CA LYS A 372 -5.17 15.12 16.29
C LYS A 372 -4.07 14.79 15.29
N LEU A 373 -3.26 13.78 15.57
CA LEU A 373 -1.98 13.54 14.89
C LEU A 373 -1.99 12.29 14.01
N CYS A 374 -2.94 11.36 14.19
CA CYS A 374 -2.90 10.06 13.51
C CYS A 374 -4.13 9.79 12.62
N PRO A 375 -4.18 10.32 11.37
CA PRO A 375 -5.27 10.04 10.43
C PRO A 375 -5.59 8.56 10.20
N PRO A 376 -4.62 7.63 10.13
CA PRO A 376 -4.92 6.19 10.01
C PRO A 376 -5.75 5.63 11.18
N ALA A 377 -5.65 6.23 12.37
CA ALA A 377 -6.38 5.79 13.56
C ALA A 377 -7.85 6.24 13.56
N TRP A 378 -8.23 7.24 12.75
CA TRP A 378 -9.59 7.82 12.78
C TRP A 378 -10.69 6.80 12.54
N ARG A 379 -10.46 5.79 11.68
CA ARG A 379 -11.43 4.71 11.45
C ARG A 379 -11.67 3.89 12.71
N LEU A 380 -10.61 3.57 13.46
CA LEU A 380 -10.69 2.85 14.72
C LEU A 380 -11.40 3.68 15.79
N LEU A 381 -11.01 4.96 15.90
CA LEU A 381 -11.53 5.89 16.89
C LEU A 381 -13.02 6.21 16.65
N ASN A 382 -13.42 6.47 15.41
CA ASN A 382 -14.83 6.64 15.05
C ASN A 382 -15.68 5.41 15.41
N ARG A 383 -15.10 4.20 15.34
CA ARG A 383 -15.81 2.94 15.61
C ARG A 383 -15.94 2.62 17.10
N HIS A 384 -14.95 2.97 17.93
CA HIS A 384 -14.91 2.54 19.34
C HIS A 384 -14.82 3.69 20.36
N PHE A 385 -14.59 4.93 19.93
CA PHE A 385 -14.38 6.09 20.83
C PHE A 385 -15.41 7.20 20.59
N ILE A 386 -16.43 6.94 19.78
CA ILE A 386 -17.59 7.81 19.56
C ILE A 386 -18.86 6.96 19.66
N THR A 387 -19.85 7.43 20.41
CA THR A 387 -21.20 6.86 20.39
C THR A 387 -22.12 7.69 19.51
N VAL A 388 -22.99 7.02 18.76
CA VAL A 388 -23.98 7.63 17.87
C VAL A 388 -25.33 6.97 18.15
N ALA A 389 -26.37 7.76 18.41
CA ALA A 389 -27.72 7.25 18.70
C ALA A 389 -28.33 6.46 17.52
N ALA A 390 -27.96 6.81 16.29
CA ALA A 390 -28.34 6.08 15.09
C ALA A 390 -27.93 4.60 15.12
N TYR A 391 -26.67 4.32 15.47
CA TYR A 391 -26.12 2.97 15.49
C TYR A 391 -25.15 2.83 16.67
N PRO A 392 -25.67 2.51 17.86
CA PRO A 392 -24.81 2.44 19.02
C PRO A 392 -24.04 1.11 19.03
N ARG A 393 -22.72 1.22 18.88
CA ARG A 393 -21.81 0.07 18.94
C ARG A 393 -21.57 -0.26 20.41
N PRO A 394 -21.68 -1.52 20.84
CA PRO A 394 -21.53 -1.88 22.26
C PRO A 394 -20.20 -1.40 22.85
N LEU A 395 -19.08 -1.70 22.19
CA LEU A 395 -17.75 -1.32 22.67
C LEU A 395 -17.51 0.19 22.67
N SER A 396 -18.28 0.97 21.91
CA SER A 396 -18.07 2.42 21.88
C SER A 396 -18.54 3.13 23.15
N LEU A 397 -19.39 2.50 23.97
CA LEU A 397 -19.75 3.00 25.31
C LEU A 397 -18.58 2.97 26.30
N ILE A 398 -17.58 2.12 26.05
CA ILE A 398 -16.38 2.04 26.91
C ILE A 398 -15.33 3.04 26.43
N GLY A 399 -15.04 3.04 25.12
CA GLY A 399 -14.00 3.91 24.58
C GLY A 399 -14.38 5.39 24.58
N ASN A 400 -15.66 5.74 24.47
CA ASN A 400 -16.09 7.15 24.48
C ASN A 400 -15.76 7.86 25.82
N VAL A 401 -15.67 7.13 26.93
CA VAL A 401 -15.27 7.64 28.27
C VAL A 401 -13.85 8.20 28.24
N PHE A 402 -13.02 7.75 27.29
CA PHE A 402 -11.63 8.18 27.15
C PHE A 402 -11.39 9.15 25.99
N SER A 403 -12.45 9.65 25.35
CA SER A 403 -12.38 10.40 24.10
C SER A 403 -12.79 11.86 24.31
N HIS A 404 -12.10 12.81 23.67
CA HIS A 404 -12.36 14.25 23.81
C HIS A 404 -12.21 14.97 22.45
N GLN A 405 -12.99 16.02 22.20
CA GLN A 405 -12.99 16.77 20.93
C GLN A 405 -12.13 18.03 20.94
N THR A 406 -12.25 18.80 22.03
CA THR A 406 -11.63 20.11 22.19
C THR A 406 -10.62 20.08 23.34
N VAL A 407 -9.59 20.92 23.23
CA VAL A 407 -8.56 21.06 24.27
C VAL A 407 -9.18 21.51 25.59
N ASN A 408 -10.09 22.48 25.55
CA ASN A 408 -10.76 23.00 26.75
C ASN A 408 -11.58 21.93 27.46
N HIS A 409 -12.32 21.10 26.72
CA HIS A 409 -13.09 20.01 27.31
C HIS A 409 -12.19 18.97 27.96
N LEU A 410 -11.07 18.61 27.32
CA LEU A 410 -10.08 17.71 27.93
C LEU A 410 -9.48 18.34 29.20
N ALA A 411 -9.00 19.58 29.12
CA ALA A 411 -8.32 20.26 30.22
C ALA A 411 -9.21 20.35 31.48
N LEU A 412 -10.46 20.79 31.32
CA LEU A 412 -11.40 20.88 32.44
C LEU A 412 -11.68 19.52 33.09
N ASN A 413 -11.88 18.48 32.28
CA ASN A 413 -12.07 17.12 32.80
C ASN A 413 -10.83 16.62 33.57
N MET A 414 -9.63 16.81 33.03
CA MET A 414 -8.40 16.34 33.67
C MET A 414 -8.10 17.11 34.97
N VAL A 415 -8.41 18.41 35.03
CA VAL A 415 -8.26 19.22 36.25
C VAL A 415 -9.17 18.71 37.36
N VAL A 416 -10.47 18.50 37.07
CA VAL A 416 -11.41 17.97 38.07
C VAL A 416 -11.02 16.55 38.49
N LEU A 417 -10.65 15.71 37.52
CA LEU A 417 -10.18 14.35 37.79
C LEU A 417 -8.92 14.33 38.67
N TRP A 418 -7.99 15.27 38.48
CA TRP A 418 -6.81 15.37 39.33
C TRP A 418 -7.17 15.70 40.78
N PHE A 419 -7.93 16.77 41.01
CA PHE A 419 -8.21 17.26 42.36
C PHE A 419 -9.20 16.37 43.12
N VAL A 420 -10.31 16.00 42.49
CA VAL A 420 -11.34 15.17 43.13
C VAL A 420 -10.94 13.69 43.09
N GLY A 421 -10.39 13.24 41.96
CA GLY A 421 -10.10 11.82 41.77
C GLY A 421 -8.96 11.31 42.65
N THR A 422 -7.90 12.08 42.88
CA THR A 422 -6.81 11.65 43.78
C THR A 422 -7.29 11.51 45.22
N ARG A 423 -8.05 12.48 45.72
CA ARG A 423 -8.61 12.46 47.08
C ARG A 423 -9.61 11.33 47.26
N LEU A 424 -10.55 11.18 46.34
CA LEU A 424 -11.52 10.09 46.39
C LEU A 424 -10.85 8.73 46.33
N HIS A 425 -9.83 8.57 45.48
CA HIS A 425 -9.07 7.33 45.38
C HIS A 425 -8.43 6.94 46.72
N ASP A 426 -7.84 7.89 47.45
CA ASP A 426 -7.21 7.60 48.74
C ASP A 426 -8.21 7.09 49.80
N GLU A 427 -9.47 7.51 49.73
CA GLU A 427 -10.50 7.06 50.66
C GLU A 427 -11.13 5.71 50.30
N ILE A 428 -11.50 5.54 49.02
CA ILE A 428 -12.24 4.34 48.60
C ILE A 428 -11.33 3.20 48.14
N GLY A 429 -10.06 3.52 47.87
CA GLY A 429 -9.06 2.61 47.34
C GLY A 429 -9.14 2.41 45.82
N ARG A 430 -8.05 1.90 45.24
CA ARG A 430 -7.84 1.80 43.79
C ARG A 430 -8.90 0.95 43.04
N GLY A 431 -9.26 -0.20 43.60
CA GLY A 431 -10.25 -1.11 42.99
C GLY A 431 -11.62 -0.46 42.83
N ASN A 432 -12.15 0.09 43.94
CA ASN A 432 -13.41 0.83 43.95
C ASN A 432 -13.37 2.07 43.07
N PHE A 433 -12.26 2.82 43.07
CA PHE A 433 -12.10 4.01 42.25
C PHE A 433 -12.19 3.71 40.75
N LEU A 434 -11.44 2.71 40.27
CA LEU A 434 -11.45 2.31 38.86
C LEU A 434 -12.81 1.73 38.44
N ALA A 435 -13.42 0.90 39.30
CA ALA A 435 -14.75 0.35 39.08
C ALA A 435 -15.80 1.47 38.99
N LEU A 436 -15.77 2.43 39.92
CA LEU A 436 -16.67 3.58 39.92
C LEU A 436 -16.47 4.43 38.66
N TYR A 437 -15.24 4.81 38.31
CA TYR A 437 -14.95 5.61 37.12
C TYR A 437 -15.48 4.96 35.85
N LEU A 438 -15.18 3.66 35.64
CA LEU A 438 -15.56 2.97 34.41
C LEU A 438 -17.06 2.68 34.35
N ALA A 439 -17.64 2.14 35.42
CA ALA A 439 -19.07 1.80 35.45
C ALA A 439 -19.93 3.06 35.31
N SER A 440 -19.63 4.13 36.05
CA SER A 440 -20.41 5.37 35.97
C SER A 440 -20.26 6.10 34.63
N GLY A 441 -19.08 6.08 34.01
CA GLY A 441 -18.86 6.63 32.67
C GLY A 441 -19.69 5.92 31.60
N VAL A 442 -19.73 4.58 31.67
CA VAL A 442 -20.57 3.75 30.79
C VAL A 442 -22.06 4.00 31.08
N PHE A 443 -22.45 4.14 32.34
CA PHE A 443 -23.83 4.42 32.72
C PHE A 443 -24.30 5.80 32.25
N GLY A 444 -23.49 6.85 32.44
CA GLY A 444 -23.80 8.17 31.91
C GLY A 444 -23.96 8.16 30.39
N SER A 445 -23.06 7.47 29.69
CA SER A 445 -23.17 7.26 28.23
C SER A 445 -24.45 6.51 27.84
N PHE A 446 -24.81 5.47 28.59
CA PHE A 446 -26.04 4.71 28.40
C PHE A 446 -27.29 5.58 28.62
N THR A 447 -27.33 6.39 29.68
CA THR A 447 -28.45 7.30 29.98
C THR A 447 -28.63 8.32 28.86
N SER A 448 -27.56 9.03 28.47
CA SER A 448 -27.62 10.00 27.37
C SER A 448 -28.12 9.36 26.08
N LEU A 449 -27.54 8.22 25.70
CA LEU A 449 -27.86 7.57 24.45
C LEU A 449 -29.31 7.06 24.44
N THR A 450 -29.78 6.49 25.54
CA THR A 450 -31.16 6.01 25.68
C THR A 450 -32.14 7.17 25.54
N VAL A 451 -31.90 8.29 26.22
CA VAL A 451 -32.76 9.48 26.12
C VAL A 451 -32.78 10.04 24.69
N ASN A 452 -31.61 10.08 24.03
CA ASN A 452 -31.52 10.56 22.64
C ASN A 452 -32.22 9.63 21.65
N ILE A 453 -32.16 8.31 21.84
CA ILE A 453 -32.91 7.32 21.04
C ILE A 453 -34.42 7.50 21.24
N LEU A 454 -34.87 7.63 22.50
CA LEU A 454 -36.30 7.79 22.82
C LEU A 454 -36.88 9.12 22.30
N LYS A 455 -36.07 10.19 22.28
CA LYS A 455 -36.45 11.50 21.73
C LYS A 455 -36.38 11.57 20.20
N GLY A 456 -35.89 10.53 19.52
CA GLY A 456 -35.69 10.54 18.07
C GLY A 456 -34.47 11.33 17.57
N ASN A 457 -33.59 11.79 18.47
CA ASN A 457 -32.40 12.56 18.15
C ASN A 457 -31.24 11.64 17.72
N LEU A 458 -31.41 10.96 16.58
CA LEU A 458 -30.50 9.90 16.13
C LEU A 458 -29.14 10.40 15.61
N GLY A 459 -29.04 11.67 15.22
CA GLY A 459 -27.82 12.29 14.70
C GLY A 459 -26.82 12.75 15.76
N LEU A 460 -27.22 12.73 17.04
CA LEU A 460 -26.35 13.20 18.13
C LEU A 460 -25.21 12.22 18.40
N THR A 461 -24.02 12.78 18.55
CA THR A 461 -22.78 12.06 18.87
C THR A 461 -22.32 12.48 20.25
N ALA A 462 -22.04 11.51 21.13
CA ALA A 462 -21.58 11.77 22.50
C ALA A 462 -20.18 11.16 22.73
N LEU A 463 -19.36 11.89 23.49
CA LEU A 463 -18.04 11.44 23.96
C LEU A 463 -17.55 12.34 25.10
N GLY A 464 -16.77 11.79 26.02
CA GLY A 464 -16.18 12.52 27.14
C GLY A 464 -16.08 11.69 28.42
N ALA A 465 -15.07 11.99 29.23
CA ALA A 465 -14.94 11.44 30.58
C ALA A 465 -15.92 12.06 31.60
N SER A 466 -16.67 13.09 31.19
CA SER A 466 -17.41 13.95 32.11
C SER A 466 -18.53 13.23 32.87
N GLY A 467 -19.17 12.22 32.29
CA GLY A 467 -20.13 11.37 33.02
C GLY A 467 -19.47 10.52 34.12
N ALA A 468 -18.23 10.07 33.92
CA ALA A 468 -17.48 9.38 34.96
C ALA A 468 -17.05 10.37 36.05
N ILE A 469 -16.58 11.56 35.64
CA ILE A 469 -16.12 12.60 36.56
C ILE A 469 -17.28 13.16 37.40
N SER A 470 -18.46 13.34 36.81
CA SER A 470 -19.66 13.78 37.55
C SER A 470 -20.02 12.75 38.64
N ALA A 471 -19.84 11.46 38.38
CA ALA A 471 -20.02 10.43 39.38
C ALA A 471 -18.96 10.45 40.49
N LEU A 472 -17.68 10.70 40.15
CA LEU A 472 -16.63 10.89 41.16
C LEU A 472 -16.92 12.11 42.06
N VAL A 473 -17.36 13.21 41.45
CA VAL A 473 -17.76 14.43 42.20
C VAL A 473 -18.97 14.14 43.08
N ALA A 474 -20.01 13.48 42.57
CA ALA A 474 -21.15 13.08 43.39
C ALA A 474 -20.76 12.15 44.53
N ALA A 475 -19.93 11.14 44.27
CA ALA A 475 -19.48 10.21 45.29
C ALA A 475 -18.70 10.94 46.39
N TRP A 476 -17.76 11.82 46.01
CA TRP A 476 -17.00 12.61 46.96
C TRP A 476 -17.88 13.56 47.79
N CYS A 477 -18.80 14.29 47.15
CA CYS A 477 -19.77 15.17 47.82
C CYS A 477 -20.70 14.40 48.76
N MET A 478 -21.12 13.19 48.40
CA MET A 478 -22.00 12.36 49.22
C MET A 478 -21.25 11.69 50.38
N LEU A 479 -19.98 11.32 50.19
CA LEU A 479 -19.11 10.84 51.27
C LEU A 479 -18.94 11.92 52.33
N HIS A 480 -18.70 13.16 51.90
CA HIS A 480 -18.51 14.35 52.73
C HIS A 480 -19.77 15.22 52.81
N ALA A 481 -20.95 14.61 52.87
CA ALA A 481 -22.22 15.34 52.78
C ALA A 481 -22.33 16.46 53.82
N ASP A 482 -21.93 16.20 55.06
CA ASP A 482 -22.04 17.14 56.18
C ASP A 482 -20.80 18.03 56.39
N GLU A 483 -19.71 17.74 55.69
CA GLU A 483 -18.45 18.46 55.82
C GLU A 483 -18.42 19.69 54.91
N LYS A 484 -17.80 20.77 55.40
CA LYS A 484 -17.63 22.00 54.64
C LYS A 484 -16.52 21.84 53.62
N PHE A 485 -16.87 22.07 52.36
CA PHE A 485 -15.95 22.01 51.25
C PHE A 485 -15.31 23.36 50.99
N THR A 486 -14.00 23.47 51.12
CA THR A 486 -13.25 24.67 50.72
C THR A 486 -12.41 24.37 49.49
N LEU A 487 -12.54 25.20 48.45
CA LEU A 487 -11.68 25.11 47.28
C LEU A 487 -10.30 25.64 47.64
N PHE A 488 -9.31 24.74 47.69
CA PHE A 488 -7.95 25.04 48.18
C PHE A 488 -7.22 26.16 47.40
N PHE A 489 -7.65 26.49 46.17
CA PHE A 489 -7.04 27.51 45.33
C PHE A 489 -7.60 28.92 45.56
N LEU A 490 -8.70 29.07 46.30
CA LEU A 490 -9.22 30.39 46.65
C LEU A 490 -8.38 31.00 47.77
N PRO A 491 -8.15 32.34 47.77
CA PRO A 491 -7.52 33.01 48.90
C PRO A 491 -8.26 32.70 50.21
N PRO A 492 -7.57 32.58 51.36
CA PRO A 492 -8.18 32.19 52.64
C PRO A 492 -9.45 32.99 53.00
N GLU A 493 -9.45 34.28 52.69
CA GLU A 493 -10.59 35.20 52.89
C GLU A 493 -11.87 34.76 52.17
N TRP A 494 -11.72 34.08 51.03
CA TRP A 494 -12.84 33.59 50.21
C TRP A 494 -13.18 32.13 50.52
N GLN A 495 -12.31 31.39 51.22
CA GLN A 495 -12.54 29.99 51.56
C GLN A 495 -13.71 29.84 52.54
N GLU A 496 -13.80 30.72 53.54
CA GLU A 496 -14.91 30.75 54.50
C GLU A 496 -16.25 31.02 53.80
N VAL A 497 -16.29 32.00 52.89
CA VAL A 497 -17.50 32.41 52.14
C VAL A 497 -17.88 31.39 51.07
N ALA A 498 -16.91 30.77 50.42
CA ALA A 498 -17.13 29.74 49.40
C ALA A 498 -17.28 28.33 49.98
N SER A 499 -17.31 28.20 51.31
CA SER A 499 -17.49 26.90 51.97
C SER A 499 -18.95 26.45 51.93
N ALA A 500 -19.19 25.27 51.37
CA ALA A 500 -20.53 24.68 51.31
C ALA A 500 -20.48 23.21 51.70
N LYS A 501 -21.55 22.72 52.32
CA LYS A 501 -21.69 21.29 52.63
C LYS A 501 -21.68 20.48 51.33
N GLY A 502 -21.09 19.28 51.34
CA GLY A 502 -20.98 18.43 50.15
C GLY A 502 -22.33 18.20 49.44
N TRP A 503 -23.42 17.99 50.20
CA TRP A 503 -24.76 17.81 49.61
C TRP A 503 -25.30 19.09 48.94
N ILE A 504 -24.96 20.27 49.46
CA ILE A 504 -25.35 21.56 48.86
C ILE A 504 -24.60 21.75 47.54
N VAL A 505 -23.30 21.46 47.52
CA VAL A 505 -22.47 21.51 46.30
C VAL A 505 -23.05 20.58 45.23
N LEU A 506 -23.35 19.33 45.59
CA LEU A 506 -23.95 18.37 44.66
C LEU A 506 -25.31 18.85 44.14
N THR A 507 -26.18 19.35 45.01
CA THR A 507 -27.49 19.89 44.63
C THR A 507 -27.34 21.08 43.66
N GLY A 508 -26.39 21.98 43.93
CA GLY A 508 -26.08 23.11 43.04
C GLY A 508 -25.58 22.67 41.66
N LEU A 509 -24.71 21.65 41.60
CA LEU A 509 -24.22 21.09 40.33
C LEU A 509 -25.36 20.43 39.53
N VAL A 510 -26.22 19.65 40.18
CA VAL A 510 -27.39 19.04 39.53
C VAL A 510 -28.35 20.12 39.04
N ALA A 511 -28.64 21.14 39.85
CA ALA A 511 -29.48 22.26 39.47
C ALA A 511 -28.92 23.02 38.25
N LEU A 512 -27.60 23.23 38.20
CA LEU A 512 -26.93 23.86 37.06
C LEU A 512 -27.14 23.06 35.75
N GLU A 513 -27.09 21.72 35.81
CA GLU A 513 -27.39 20.89 34.63
C GLU A 513 -28.84 21.02 34.17
N PHE A 514 -29.80 21.12 35.10
CA PHE A 514 -31.18 21.41 34.74
C PHE A 514 -31.31 22.80 34.09
N VAL A 515 -30.65 23.83 34.61
CA VAL A 515 -30.62 25.17 33.99
C VAL A 515 -30.03 25.12 32.57
N ASN A 516 -28.92 24.40 32.38
CA ASN A 516 -28.31 24.21 31.05
C ASN A 516 -29.26 23.49 30.09
N MET A 517 -30.00 22.50 30.57
CA MET A 517 -31.02 21.79 29.79
C MET A 517 -32.15 22.73 29.34
N PHE A 518 -32.69 23.56 30.23
CA PHE A 518 -33.81 24.47 29.90
C PHE A 518 -33.38 25.65 29.01
N THR A 519 -32.18 26.18 29.21
CA THR A 519 -31.66 27.30 28.41
C THR A 519 -31.15 26.88 27.03
N ARG A 520 -31.10 25.55 26.74
CA ARG A 520 -30.50 24.95 25.53
C ARG A 520 -29.07 25.42 25.25
N ARG A 521 -28.40 25.97 26.26
CA ARG A 521 -27.00 26.40 26.20
C ARG A 521 -26.13 25.18 26.52
N ALA A 522 -25.92 24.28 25.57
CA ALA A 522 -24.89 23.27 25.81
C ALA A 522 -24.28 22.67 24.54
N LEU A 523 -22.97 22.90 24.42
CA LEU A 523 -22.01 22.06 23.69
C LEU A 523 -21.64 20.80 24.49
N ILE A 524 -22.35 20.49 25.59
CA ILE A 524 -22.01 19.51 26.63
C ILE A 524 -23.21 18.59 26.90
N ASP A 525 -22.97 17.30 27.12
CA ASP A 525 -24.00 16.26 27.28
C ASP A 525 -24.55 16.19 28.72
N TYR A 526 -25.57 17.00 29.00
CA TYR A 526 -26.20 17.10 30.31
C TYR A 526 -26.89 15.80 30.78
N TRP A 527 -27.37 14.94 29.86
CA TRP A 527 -27.95 13.64 30.25
C TRP A 527 -26.89 12.67 30.77
N ALA A 528 -25.68 12.72 30.19
CA ALA A 528 -24.57 11.92 30.68
C ALA A 528 -24.12 12.38 32.07
N HIS A 529 -24.12 13.70 32.32
CA HIS A 529 -23.77 14.25 33.63
C HIS A 529 -24.76 13.84 34.71
N LEU A 530 -26.07 13.98 34.45
CA LEU A 530 -27.14 13.56 35.36
C LEU A 530 -27.09 12.05 35.65
N GLY A 531 -26.85 11.23 34.63
CA GLY A 531 -26.64 9.79 34.80
C GLY A 531 -25.45 9.48 35.69
N GLY A 532 -24.33 10.19 35.51
CA GLY A 532 -23.14 10.06 36.36
C GLY A 532 -23.39 10.51 37.80
N PHE A 533 -24.03 11.67 38.03
CA PHE A 533 -24.38 12.13 39.39
C PHE A 533 -25.27 11.11 40.12
N LEU A 534 -26.25 10.54 39.42
CA LEU A 534 -27.10 9.49 39.96
C LEU A 534 -26.28 8.24 40.32
N ALA A 535 -25.42 7.77 39.41
CA ALA A 535 -24.58 6.60 39.64
C ALA A 535 -23.62 6.80 40.83
N GLY A 536 -22.96 7.95 40.91
CA GLY A 536 -22.05 8.28 42.02
C GLY A 536 -22.78 8.36 43.36
N THR A 537 -23.97 8.97 43.37
CA THR A 537 -24.81 9.05 44.58
C THR A 537 -25.24 7.66 45.06
N LEU A 538 -25.79 6.83 44.17
CA LEU A 538 -26.21 5.45 44.51
C LEU A 538 -25.03 4.59 44.95
N TRP A 539 -23.88 4.72 44.30
CA TRP A 539 -22.68 4.00 44.68
C TRP A 539 -22.19 4.42 46.07
N SER A 540 -22.15 5.74 46.35
CA SER A 540 -21.68 6.27 47.63
C SER A 540 -22.57 5.87 48.82
N THR A 541 -23.90 5.84 48.63
CA THR A 541 -24.84 5.40 49.68
C THR A 541 -24.70 3.91 49.95
N ALA A 542 -24.55 3.09 48.89
CA ALA A 542 -24.26 1.66 49.03
C ALA A 542 -22.91 1.42 49.72
N TYR A 543 -21.88 2.20 49.38
CA TYR A 543 -20.55 2.12 49.98
C TYR A 543 -20.57 2.47 51.48
N LYS A 544 -21.24 3.58 51.86
CA LYS A 544 -21.42 3.97 53.28
C LYS A 544 -22.11 2.86 54.07
N LYS A 545 -23.23 2.34 53.57
CA LYS A 545 -23.98 1.27 54.23
C LYS A 545 -23.15 0.00 54.39
N ARG A 546 -22.37 -0.38 53.37
CA ARG A 546 -21.44 -1.51 53.46
C ARG A 546 -20.38 -1.28 54.55
N LYS A 547 -19.76 -0.09 54.59
CA LYS A 547 -18.74 0.26 55.59
C LYS A 547 -19.28 0.31 57.00
N GLU A 548 -20.50 0.82 57.18
CA GLU A 548 -21.20 0.81 58.47
C GLU A 548 -21.47 -0.62 58.94
N ASN A 549 -21.98 -1.49 58.05
CA ASN A 549 -22.17 -2.90 58.36
C ASN A 549 -20.85 -3.61 58.73
N GLU A 550 -19.77 -3.37 57.98
CA GLU A 550 -18.43 -3.89 58.28
C GLU A 550 -17.95 -3.43 59.67
N ARG A 551 -18.18 -2.15 60.02
CA ARG A 551 -17.86 -1.62 61.36
C ARG A 551 -18.69 -2.30 62.45
N LEU A 552 -19.99 -2.48 62.24
CA LEU A 552 -20.89 -3.13 63.20
C LEU A 552 -20.53 -4.60 63.42
N ILE A 553 -20.15 -5.33 62.36
CA ILE A 553 -19.71 -6.73 62.45
C ILE A 553 -18.37 -6.82 63.21
N ASN A 554 -17.44 -5.91 62.94
CA ASN A 554 -16.12 -5.89 63.56
C ASN A 554 -16.11 -5.29 64.98
N LYS A 555 -17.20 -4.68 65.46
CA LYS A 555 -17.30 -4.22 66.84
C LYS A 555 -17.11 -5.41 67.77
N THR A 556 -16.18 -5.27 68.71
CA THR A 556 -15.97 -6.27 69.77
C THR A 556 -17.23 -6.37 70.64
N TRP A 557 -17.39 -7.49 71.35
CA TRP A 557 -18.49 -7.66 72.30
C TRP A 557 -18.52 -6.51 73.33
N TYR A 558 -17.35 -6.06 73.79
CA TYR A 558 -17.23 -4.94 74.74
C TYR A 558 -17.78 -3.62 74.17
N GLU A 559 -17.41 -3.25 72.94
CA GLU A 559 -17.90 -2.04 72.29
C GLU A 559 -19.39 -2.08 71.97
N ARG A 560 -19.97 -3.27 71.76
CA ARG A 560 -21.42 -3.44 71.58
C ARG A 560 -22.22 -3.26 72.86
N THR A 561 -21.61 -3.47 74.02
CA THR A 561 -22.34 -3.57 75.30
C THR A 561 -22.25 -2.28 76.12
N PHE A 562 -21.18 -1.50 75.98
CA PHE A 562 -20.85 -0.40 76.90
C PHE A 562 -20.67 0.98 76.24
N ARG A 563 -20.98 1.14 74.96
CA ARG A 563 -20.63 2.37 74.21
C ARG A 563 -21.72 2.88 73.27
N ASP A 564 -22.97 2.68 73.64
CA ASP A 564 -24.12 3.32 73.00
C ASP A 564 -24.47 4.65 73.69
#